data_AF-A0A0G4M3V6-F1
#
_entry.id   AF-A0A0G4M3V6-F1
#
_cell.length_a   1.000
_cell.length_b   1.000
_cell.length_c   1.000
_cell.angle_alpha   90.00
_cell.angle_beta   90.00
_cell.angle_gamma   90.00
#
_symmetry.space_group_name_H-M   'P 1'
#
loop_
_entity.id
_entity.type
_entity.pdbx_description
1 polymer ?
#
loop_
_entity_poly.entity_id
_entity_poly.type
_entity_poly.pdbx_seq_one_letter_code
_entity_poly.pdbx_strand_id
1 'polypeptide(L)'
;MVLDASIGQQAESQAKAFKEAADFGAIIITKTDGHAHGGGAISAVAATHTPIVFIGTGEHMLDFERFAPQQFVQKLLGMGDMASLVEH
;
A
#
# COMPACT_ATOMS: atom_id res chain seq x y z
N MET A 1 3.94 7.57 8.23
CA MET A 1 3.03 8.34 7.34
C MET A 1 1.82 7.49 7.03
N VAL A 2 0.61 8.06 7.03
CA VAL A 2 -0.60 7.37 6.55
C VAL A 2 -0.88 7.88 5.13
N LEU A 3 -1.05 6.95 4.19
CA LEU A 3 -1.26 7.24 2.77
C LEU A 3 -2.59 6.64 2.32
N ASP A 4 -3.42 7.45 1.66
CA ASP A 4 -4.64 6.99 1.02
C ASP A 4 -4.29 6.28 -0.30
N ALA A 5 -4.82 5.07 -0.54
CA ALA A 5 -4.58 4.33 -1.77
C ALA A 5 -5.00 5.09 -3.05
N SER A 6 -5.97 6.01 -2.94
CA SER A 6 -6.46 6.84 -4.06
C SER A 6 -5.54 8.00 -4.44
N ILE A 7 -4.47 8.28 -3.67
CA ILE A 7 -3.59 9.45 -3.87
C ILE A 7 -2.90 9.48 -5.25
N GLY A 8 -2.75 8.31 -5.88
CA GLY A 8 -2.25 8.17 -7.26
C GLY A 8 -0.89 8.82 -7.47
N GLN A 9 -0.78 9.64 -8.52
CA GLN A 9 0.47 10.27 -8.99
C GLN A 9 1.10 11.23 -7.96
N GLN A 10 0.34 11.75 -7.00
CA GLN A 10 0.87 12.67 -5.98
C GLN A 10 1.62 11.97 -4.85
N ALA A 11 1.60 10.63 -4.78
CA ALA A 11 2.20 9.89 -3.67
C ALA A 11 3.69 10.19 -3.50
N GLU A 12 4.44 10.26 -4.60
CA GLU A 12 5.90 10.45 -4.59
C GLU A 12 6.29 11.79 -3.96
N SER A 13 5.72 12.89 -4.48
CA SER A 13 6.08 14.24 -4.03
C SER A 13 5.65 14.49 -2.59
N GLN A 14 4.46 14.01 -2.19
CA GLN A 14 4.00 14.14 -0.81
C GLN A 14 4.83 13.29 0.16
N ALA A 15 5.12 12.03 -0.19
CA ALA A 15 5.91 11.15 0.66
C ALA A 15 7.33 11.70 0.86
N LYS A 16 7.96 12.19 -0.21
CA LYS A 16 9.29 12.81 -0.14
C LYS A 16 9.29 14.04 0.76
N ALA A 17 8.38 14.99 0.55
CA ALA A 17 8.31 16.20 1.36
C ALA A 17 8.07 15.87 2.85
N PHE A 18 7.22 14.88 3.13
CA PHE A 18 6.94 14.48 4.51
C PHE A 18 8.12 13.74 5.15
N LYS A 19 8.88 12.97 4.37
CA LYS A 19 10.11 12.30 4.82
C LYS A 19 11.18 13.32 5.17
N GLU A 20 11.37 14.35 4.36
CA GLU A 20 12.30 15.45 4.63
C GLU A 20 11.91 16.24 5.88
N ALA A 21 10.60 16.43 6.12
CA ALA A 21 10.11 17.22 7.25
C ALA A 21 10.14 16.46 8.59
N ALA A 22 9.87 15.16 8.60
CA ALA A 22 9.58 14.41 9.83
C ALA A 22 10.34 13.08 9.98
N ASP A 23 11.14 12.68 8.98
CA ASP A 23 11.94 11.46 8.96
C ASP A 23 11.24 10.20 9.52
N PHE A 24 10.09 9.84 8.95
CA PHE A 24 9.29 8.72 9.47
C PHE A 24 9.87 7.35 9.08
N GLY A 25 9.66 6.35 9.94
CA GLY A 25 10.20 4.98 9.75
C GLY A 25 9.21 3.96 9.17
N ALA A 26 7.93 4.31 8.99
CA ALA A 26 6.93 3.39 8.48
C ALA A 26 5.79 4.08 7.70
N ILE A 27 5.23 3.36 6.72
CA ILE A 27 4.06 3.75 5.94
C ILE A 27 2.87 2.84 6.31
N ILE A 28 1.70 3.44 6.45
CA ILE A 28 0.42 2.74 6.56
C ILE A 28 -0.42 3.15 5.36
N ILE A 29 -1.02 2.18 4.66
CA ILE A 29 -1.92 2.45 3.53
C ILE A 29 -3.36 2.27 3.99
N THR A 30 -4.29 3.10 3.53
CA THR A 30 -5.72 2.95 3.83
C THR A 30 -6.56 2.96 2.55
N LYS A 31 -7.82 2.51 2.65
CA LYS A 31 -8.81 2.50 1.55
C LYS A 31 -8.41 1.61 0.37
N THR A 32 -7.79 0.46 0.65
CA THR A 32 -7.34 -0.47 -0.40
C THR A 32 -8.44 -1.41 -0.90
N ASP A 33 -9.63 -1.33 -0.32
CA ASP A 33 -10.89 -1.92 -0.77
C ASP A 33 -11.52 -1.21 -1.97
N GLY A 34 -11.09 0.03 -2.26
CA GLY A 34 -11.54 0.77 -3.43
C GLY A 34 -10.88 0.32 -4.74
N HIS A 35 -11.31 0.93 -5.85
CA HIS A 35 -10.76 0.67 -7.19
C HIS A 35 -9.32 1.18 -7.41
N ALA A 36 -8.61 1.60 -6.36
CA ALA A 36 -7.28 2.16 -6.46
C ALA A 36 -6.23 1.06 -6.65
N HIS A 37 -5.46 1.13 -7.74
CA HIS A 37 -4.54 0.08 -8.15
C HIS A 37 -3.20 0.08 -7.38
N GLY A 38 -3.14 0.56 -6.14
CA GLY A 38 -1.95 0.46 -5.28
C GLY A 38 -0.65 1.16 -5.75
N GLY A 39 -0.59 1.71 -6.96
CA GLY A 39 0.64 2.27 -7.54
C GLY A 39 1.25 3.42 -6.74
N GLY A 40 0.41 4.27 -6.14
CA GLY A 40 0.88 5.36 -5.27
C GLY A 40 1.67 4.87 -4.05
N ALA A 41 1.30 3.71 -3.50
CA ALA A 41 2.05 3.12 -2.39
C ALA A 41 3.47 2.73 -2.78
N ILE A 42 3.66 2.17 -3.97
CA ILE A 42 4.99 1.81 -4.50
C ILE A 42 5.82 3.08 -4.71
N SER A 43 5.23 4.12 -5.30
CA SER A 43 5.89 5.41 -5.48
C SER A 43 6.34 6.01 -4.15
N ALA A 44 5.53 5.94 -3.10
CA ALA A 44 5.90 6.43 -1.77
C ALA A 44 7.06 5.64 -1.15
N VAL A 45 7.04 4.30 -1.27
CA VAL A 45 8.16 3.45 -0.79
C VAL A 45 9.45 3.77 -1.56
N ALA A 46 9.37 3.89 -2.88
CA ALA A 46 10.52 4.21 -3.72
C ALA A 46 11.12 5.58 -3.37
N ALA A 47 10.28 6.59 -3.12
CA ALA A 47 10.72 7.95 -2.83
C ALA A 47 11.36 8.11 -1.44
N THR A 48 10.95 7.29 -0.48
CA THR A 48 11.30 7.47 0.95
C THR A 48 12.16 6.36 1.53
N HIS A 49 12.35 5.27 0.78
CA HIS A 49 12.98 4.03 1.24
C HIS A 49 12.40 3.51 2.56
N THR A 50 11.12 3.76 2.79
CA THR A 50 10.45 3.47 4.05
C THR A 50 9.42 2.34 3.83
N PRO A 51 9.42 1.29 4.66
CA PRO A 51 8.55 0.13 4.45
C PRO A 51 7.08 0.43 4.79
N ILE A 52 6.18 -0.26 4.10
CA ILE A 52 4.78 -0.36 4.49
C ILE A 52 4.65 -1.44 5.57
N VAL A 53 3.93 -1.14 6.66
CA VAL A 53 3.78 -2.04 7.80
C VAL A 53 2.34 -2.51 8.01
N PHE A 54 1.35 -1.70 7.65
CA PHE A 54 -0.07 -2.02 7.76
C PHE A 54 -0.86 -1.50 6.56
N ILE A 55 -1.99 -2.13 6.31
CA ILE A 55 -2.93 -1.80 5.25
C ILE A 55 -4.36 -1.83 5.80
N GLY A 56 -5.16 -0.85 5.43
CA GLY A 56 -6.58 -0.73 5.76
C GLY A 56 -7.44 -1.12 4.56
N THR A 57 -8.15 -2.24 4.67
CA THR A 57 -8.98 -2.87 3.64
C THR A 57 -10.48 -2.60 3.83
N GLY A 58 -10.85 -1.53 4.55
CA GLY A 58 -12.24 -1.21 4.86
C GLY A 58 -12.34 -0.16 5.97
N GLU A 59 -13.55 0.01 6.48
CA GLU A 59 -13.90 1.04 7.46
C GLU A 59 -14.01 0.51 8.90
N HIS A 60 -14.07 -0.81 9.09
CA HIS A 60 -14.24 -1.41 10.40
C HIS A 60 -12.90 -1.63 11.11
N MET A 61 -12.94 -1.77 12.44
CA MET A 61 -11.75 -1.98 13.27
C MET A 61 -10.97 -3.25 12.90
N LEU A 62 -11.63 -4.25 12.31
CA LEU A 62 -11.01 -5.51 11.89
C LEU A 62 -10.41 -5.43 10.49
N ASP A 63 -10.66 -4.36 9.74
CA ASP A 63 -10.16 -4.17 8.37
C ASP A 63 -8.75 -3.56 8.36
N PHE A 64 -8.04 -3.59 9.49
CA PHE A 64 -6.67 -3.09 9.62
C PHE A 64 -5.71 -4.25 9.86
N GLU A 65 -4.94 -4.60 8.82
CA GLU A 65 -4.13 -5.80 8.78
C GLU A 65 -2.64 -5.51 8.54
N ARG A 66 -1.78 -6.46 8.92
CA ARG A 66 -0.34 -6.37 8.62
C ARG A 66 -0.12 -6.43 7.11
N PHE A 67 0.80 -5.60 6.62
CA PHE A 67 1.12 -5.58 5.20
C PHE A 67 1.80 -6.88 4.76
N ALA A 68 1.27 -7.51 3.71
CA ALA A 68 1.82 -8.70 3.07
C ALA A 68 2.33 -8.35 1.65
N PRO A 69 3.63 -8.06 1.46
CA PRO A 69 4.16 -7.54 0.19
C PRO A 69 3.88 -8.45 -1.01
N GLN A 70 4.02 -9.77 -0.83
CA GLN A 70 3.86 -10.74 -1.91
C GLN A 70 2.42 -10.75 -2.45
N GLN A 71 1.43 -10.76 -1.54
CA GLN A 71 0.01 -10.74 -1.93
C GLN A 71 -0.37 -9.40 -2.58
N PHE A 72 0.17 -8.29 -2.08
CA PHE A 72 -0.06 -6.96 -2.65
C PHE A 72 0.46 -6.86 -4.08
N VAL A 73 1.69 -7.33 -4.34
CA VAL A 73 2.27 -7.34 -5.68
C VAL A 73 1.51 -8.29 -6.62
N GLN A 74 1.08 -9.46 -6.16
CA GLN A 74 0.28 -10.38 -6.97
C GLN A 74 -1.05 -9.74 -7.40
N LYS A 75 -1.77 -9.10 -6.47
CA LYS A 75 -3.00 -8.35 -6.76
C LYS A 75 -2.74 -7.21 -7.76
N LEU A 76 -1.66 -6.47 -7.57
CA LEU A 76 -1.26 -5.38 -8.47
C LEU A 76 -0.99 -5.85 -9.91
N LEU A 77 -0.33 -7.00 -10.07
CA LEU A 77 -0.02 -7.58 -11.37
C LEU A 77 -1.24 -8.27 -12.02
N GLY A 78 -2.42 -8.23 -11.41
CA GLY A 78 -3.61 -8.95 -11.86
C GLY A 78 -3.48 -10.46 -11.76
N MET A 79 -2.46 -10.96 -11.04
CA MET A 79 -2.21 -12.38 -10.79
C MET A 79 -3.02 -12.84 -9.58
N GLY A 80 -4.34 -12.66 -9.63
CA GLY A 80 -5.26 -13.10 -8.61
C GLY A 80 -5.22 -14.62 -8.45
N ASP A 81 -4.77 -15.06 -7.27
CA ASP A 81 -4.82 -16.41 -6.71
C ASP A 81 -4.61 -17.60 -7.69
N MET A 82 -3.47 -17.61 -8.40
CA MET A 82 -2.98 -18.83 -9.08
C MET A 82 -2.79 -20.01 -8.11
N ALA A 83 -2.72 -19.77 -6.80
CA ALA A 83 -2.61 -20.84 -5.81
C ALA A 83 -3.94 -21.57 -5.62
N SER A 84 -5.07 -20.85 -5.63
CA SER A 84 -6.41 -21.47 -5.59
C SER A 84 -6.74 -22.37 -6.79
N LEU A 85 -6.10 -22.14 -7.95
CA LEU A 85 -6.31 -22.93 -9.17
C LEU A 85 -5.49 -24.24 -9.22
N VAL A 86 -4.50 -24.41 -8.33
CA VAL A 86 -3.63 -25.60 -8.28
C VAL A 86 -4.10 -26.60 -7.20
N GLU A 87 -5.08 -26.24 -6.36
CA GLU A 87 -5.68 -27.13 -5.35
C GLU A 87 -6.88 -27.97 -5.86
N HIS A 88 -7.08 -28.09 -7.17
CA HIS A 88 -8.05 -29.01 -7.79
C HIS A 88 -7.41 -29.91 -8.85
#